data_AF-W0G5W2-F1
#
_entry.id   AF-W0G5W2-F1
#
_cell.length_a   1.000
_cell.length_b   1.000
_cell.length_c   1.000
_cell.angle_alpha   90.00
_cell.angle_beta   90.00
_cell.angle_gamma   90.00
#
_symmetry.space_group_name_H-M   'P 1'
#
loop_
_entity.id
_entity.type
_entity.pdbx_description
1 polymer ?
#
loop_
_entity_poly.entity_id
_entity_poly.type
_entity_poly.pdbx_seq_one_letter_code
_entity_poly.pdbx_strand_id
1 'polypeptide(L)'
;DEHGIVVIDETAAVGFNLSLGIGFEAGNKPKELYSEEAVNGETQQAHLQAIKELIARDKNHPSVVMWSIANEPDTRPQGAREYFAPLAEATRKLDPTRPITCVNVMFCDAHTDTISDLFD
;
A
#
# COMPACT_ATOMS: atom_id res chain seq x y z
N ASP A 1 -2.62 7.27 -21.88
CA ASP A 1 -3.78 7.72 -22.70
C ASP A 1 -3.62 7.58 -24.20
N GLU A 2 -2.75 8.37 -24.84
CA GLU A 2 -2.67 8.53 -26.31
C GLU A 2 -2.70 7.22 -27.13
N HIS A 3 -2.05 6.16 -26.61
CA HIS A 3 -1.90 4.87 -27.29
C HIS A 3 -2.84 3.78 -26.76
N GLY A 4 -3.78 4.10 -25.87
CA GLY A 4 -4.71 3.13 -25.29
C GLY A 4 -4.06 2.05 -24.42
N ILE A 5 -2.85 2.31 -23.88
CA ILE A 5 -2.19 1.40 -22.92
C ILE A 5 -2.89 1.49 -21.57
N VAL A 6 -3.15 0.33 -20.97
CA VAL A 6 -3.74 0.20 -19.63
C VAL A 6 -2.64 0.28 -18.57
N VAL A 7 -2.92 0.98 -17.46
CA VAL A 7 -1.97 1.25 -16.38
C VAL A 7 -2.61 0.94 -15.03
N ILE A 8 -1.90 0.19 -14.20
CA ILE A 8 -2.09 0.16 -12.74
C ILE A 8 -1.14 1.21 -12.18
N ASP A 9 -1.69 2.23 -11.52
CA ASP A 9 -0.91 3.35 -11.02
C ASP A 9 -0.63 3.17 -9.53
N GLU A 10 0.63 3.30 -9.14
CA GLU A 10 1.13 2.85 -7.84
C GLU A 10 1.81 3.98 -7.06
N THR A 11 1.57 4.02 -5.75
CA THR A 11 2.30 4.96 -4.87
C THR A 11 3.73 4.49 -4.62
N ALA A 12 4.59 5.35 -4.07
CA ALA A 12 5.95 4.95 -3.67
C ALA A 12 6.01 4.08 -2.40
N ALA A 13 4.88 3.60 -1.88
CA ALA A 13 4.78 2.82 -0.65
C ALA A 13 5.27 1.37 -0.83
N VAL A 14 6.59 1.19 -0.84
CA VAL A 14 7.27 -0.10 -0.90
C VAL A 14 8.24 -0.25 0.28
N GLY A 15 8.47 -1.48 0.72
CA GLY A 15 9.42 -1.77 1.81
C GLY A 15 8.82 -1.72 3.20
N PHE A 16 7.48 -1.71 3.34
CA PHE A 16 6.77 -2.02 4.58
C PHE A 16 6.88 -3.51 4.94
N ASN A 17 8.11 -4.03 4.95
CA ASN A 17 8.40 -5.44 5.07
C ASN A 17 9.86 -5.62 5.55
N LEU A 18 10.03 -6.18 6.75
CA LEU A 18 11.37 -6.43 7.32
C LEU A 18 11.96 -7.77 6.89
N SER A 19 11.17 -8.62 6.21
CA SER A 19 11.45 -10.03 5.94
C SER A 19 11.97 -10.31 4.52
N LEU A 20 12.02 -9.32 3.62
CA LEU A 20 12.36 -9.55 2.20
C LEU A 20 13.82 -9.99 1.96
N GLY A 21 14.75 -9.60 2.83
CA GLY A 21 16.18 -9.91 2.67
C GLY A 21 16.85 -9.29 1.44
N ILE A 22 16.21 -8.28 0.82
CA ILE A 22 16.72 -7.48 -0.28
C ILE A 22 16.87 -6.02 0.15
N GLY A 23 17.65 -5.25 -0.59
CA GLY A 23 17.99 -3.87 -0.25
C GLY A 23 19.30 -3.75 0.53
N PHE A 24 19.62 -2.56 0.99
CA PHE A 24 20.83 -2.32 1.78
C PHE A 24 20.54 -2.54 3.26
N GLU A 25 21.14 -3.58 3.83
CA GLU A 25 21.00 -3.88 5.26
C GLU A 25 22.15 -3.27 6.04
N ALA A 26 21.84 -2.28 6.88
CA ALA A 26 22.76 -1.72 7.86
C ALA A 26 22.07 -1.52 9.20
N GLY A 27 22.71 -2.01 10.27
CA GLY A 27 22.17 -1.94 11.62
C GLY A 27 21.12 -3.01 11.94
N ASN A 28 20.43 -2.83 13.06
CA ASN A 28 19.37 -3.72 13.51
C ASN A 28 18.02 -3.24 12.98
N LYS A 29 17.18 -4.17 12.52
CA LYS A 29 15.79 -3.89 12.19
C LYS A 29 14.96 -3.77 13.47
N PRO A 30 13.89 -2.95 13.48
CA PRO A 30 12.90 -2.95 14.55
C PRO A 30 12.35 -4.36 14.81
N LYS A 31 11.89 -4.62 16.04
CA LYS A 31 11.33 -5.96 16.34
C LYS A 31 9.93 -6.13 15.76
N GLU A 32 9.12 -5.08 15.85
CA GLU A 32 7.74 -5.06 15.39
C GLU A 32 7.60 -4.02 14.26
N LEU A 33 7.10 -4.45 13.10
CA LEU A 33 6.95 -3.60 11.93
C LEU A 33 5.94 -2.46 12.18
N TYR A 34 4.74 -2.78 12.67
CA TYR A 34 3.70 -1.78 12.98
C TYR A 34 3.79 -1.40 14.45
N SER A 35 4.54 -0.34 14.72
CA SER A 35 4.87 0.10 16.07
C SER A 35 5.33 1.56 16.05
N GLU A 36 5.36 2.20 17.22
CA GLU A 36 5.86 3.58 17.35
C GLU A 36 7.32 3.75 16.91
N GLU A 37 8.14 2.69 16.97
CA GLU A 37 9.55 2.70 16.56
C GLU A 37 9.78 2.53 15.05
N ALA A 38 8.77 2.07 14.31
CA ALA A 38 8.89 1.71 12.90
C ALA A 38 7.75 2.33 12.07
N VAL A 39 6.71 1.56 11.73
CA VAL A 39 5.55 2.05 10.98
C VAL A 39 4.48 2.50 11.96
N ASN A 40 4.37 3.82 12.13
CA ASN A 40 3.51 4.44 13.13
C ASN A 40 2.42 5.33 12.50
N GLY A 41 1.70 6.09 13.35
CA GLY A 41 0.63 6.99 12.90
C GLY A 41 1.12 8.10 11.95
N GLU A 42 2.32 8.65 12.16
CA GLU A 42 2.89 9.64 11.26
C GLU A 42 3.21 9.02 9.90
N THR A 43 3.72 7.78 9.90
CA THR A 43 3.94 7.01 8.66
C THR A 43 2.62 6.79 7.91
N GLN A 44 1.54 6.45 8.60
CA GLN A 44 0.21 6.28 7.98
C GLN A 44 -0.30 7.60 7.37
N GLN A 45 -0.09 8.74 8.03
CA GLN A 45 -0.47 10.04 7.49
C GLN A 45 0.35 10.42 6.26
N ALA A 46 1.65 10.15 6.26
CA ALA A 46 2.51 10.36 5.09
C ALA A 46 2.08 9.46 3.91
N HIS A 47 1.72 8.20 4.19
CA HIS A 47 1.18 7.28 3.17
C HIS A 47 -0.15 7.78 2.60
N LEU A 48 -1.08 8.20 3.46
CA LEU A 48 -2.33 8.81 3.02
C LEU A 48 -2.09 10.06 2.18
N GLN A 49 -1.10 10.89 2.53
CA GLN A 49 -0.74 12.07 1.75
C GLN A 49 -0.21 11.68 0.36
N ALA A 50 0.64 10.67 0.26
CA ALA A 50 1.11 10.16 -1.03
C ALA A 50 -0.03 9.63 -1.92
N ILE A 51 -1.00 8.91 -1.33
CA ILE A 51 -2.22 8.46 -2.04
C ILE A 51 -3.02 9.65 -2.56
N LYS A 52 -3.25 10.67 -1.72
CA LYS A 52 -3.97 11.89 -2.12
C LYS A 52 -3.30 12.59 -3.28
N GLU A 53 -1.98 12.73 -3.24
CA GLU A 53 -1.21 13.41 -4.29
C GLU A 53 -1.23 12.64 -5.61
N LEU A 54 -1.05 11.31 -5.57
CA LEU A 54 -1.15 10.44 -6.74
C LEU A 54 -2.53 10.57 -7.40
N ILE A 55 -3.61 10.36 -6.65
CA ILE A 55 -4.97 10.45 -7.19
C ILE A 55 -5.27 11.87 -7.67
N ALA A 56 -4.86 12.91 -6.94
CA ALA A 56 -5.10 14.29 -7.36
C ALA A 56 -4.43 14.61 -8.69
N ARG A 57 -3.23 14.07 -8.93
CA ARG A 57 -2.50 14.18 -10.20
C ARG A 57 -3.19 13.37 -11.30
N ASP A 58 -3.54 12.11 -11.03
CA ASP A 58 -3.77 11.13 -12.08
C ASP A 58 -5.24 10.77 -12.35
N LYS A 59 -6.19 11.22 -11.51
CA LYS A 59 -7.63 10.89 -11.61
C LYS A 59 -8.27 11.12 -12.98
N ASN A 60 -7.71 12.03 -13.80
CA ASN A 60 -8.24 12.37 -15.13
C ASN A 60 -7.59 11.58 -16.27
N HIS A 61 -6.64 10.68 -15.98
CA HIS A 61 -6.00 9.84 -16.99
C HIS A 61 -6.85 8.58 -17.24
N PRO A 62 -7.47 8.41 -18.43
CA PRO A 62 -8.25 7.22 -18.75
C PRO A 62 -7.42 5.93 -18.85
N SER A 63 -6.09 6.01 -19.04
CA SER A 63 -5.23 4.82 -19.00
C SER A 63 -5.12 4.20 -17.62
N VAL A 64 -5.31 4.98 -16.55
CA VAL A 64 -5.28 4.45 -15.19
C VAL A 64 -6.61 3.73 -14.93
N VAL A 65 -6.53 2.44 -14.67
CA VAL A 65 -7.72 1.60 -14.41
C VAL A 65 -7.86 1.14 -12.97
N MET A 66 -6.78 1.21 -12.18
CA MET A 66 -6.75 0.74 -10.80
C MET A 66 -5.62 1.43 -10.02
N TRP A 67 -5.85 1.67 -8.73
CA TRP A 67 -4.85 2.24 -7.82
C TRP A 67 -4.18 1.15 -6.98
N SER A 68 -2.85 1.03 -7.06
CA SER A 68 -2.06 0.21 -6.14
C SER A 68 -1.55 1.08 -4.99
N ILE A 69 -2.08 0.85 -3.78
CA ILE A 69 -1.74 1.71 -2.64
C ILE A 69 -0.40 1.37 -2.01
N ALA A 70 0.11 0.15 -2.18
CA ALA A 70 1.43 -0.28 -1.69
C ALA A 70 1.88 -1.56 -2.41
N ASN A 71 3.19 -1.81 -2.36
CA ASN A 71 3.79 -3.03 -2.88
C ASN A 71 4.47 -3.86 -1.78
N GLU A 72 4.06 -5.13 -1.70
CA GLU A 72 4.64 -6.20 -0.87
C GLU A 72 4.79 -5.88 0.62
N PRO A 73 3.79 -5.28 1.31
CA PRO A 73 3.86 -5.14 2.75
C PRO A 73 3.84 -6.51 3.45
N ASP A 74 4.44 -6.61 4.63
CA ASP A 74 4.29 -7.78 5.51
C ASP A 74 2.99 -7.66 6.30
N THR A 75 1.97 -8.44 5.94
CA THR A 75 0.60 -8.29 6.46
C THR A 75 0.27 -9.26 7.60
N ARG A 76 1.25 -10.07 8.00
CA ARG A 76 1.17 -11.07 9.08
C ARG A 76 1.25 -10.46 10.49
N PRO A 77 2.08 -9.42 10.75
CA PRO A 77 2.17 -8.84 12.08
C PRO A 77 0.87 -8.19 12.53
N GLN A 78 0.65 -8.16 13.84
CA GLN A 78 -0.44 -7.37 14.43
C GLN A 78 -0.28 -5.89 14.04
N GLY A 79 -1.38 -5.20 13.75
CA GLY A 79 -1.35 -3.80 13.33
C GLY A 79 -1.42 -3.60 11.81
N ALA A 80 -1.16 -4.64 10.99
CA ALA A 80 -1.22 -4.52 9.54
C ALA A 80 -2.62 -4.09 9.05
N ARG A 81 -3.67 -4.76 9.52
CA ARG A 81 -5.05 -4.43 9.16
C ARG A 81 -5.45 -3.05 9.67
N GLU A 82 -5.10 -2.71 10.90
CA GLU A 82 -5.35 -1.39 11.48
C GLU A 82 -4.63 -0.27 10.71
N TYR A 83 -3.46 -0.56 10.14
CA TYR A 83 -2.71 0.36 9.30
C TYR A 83 -3.37 0.54 7.92
N PHE A 84 -3.77 -0.55 7.25
CA PHE A 84 -4.24 -0.49 5.86
C PHE A 84 -5.74 -0.19 5.70
N ALA A 85 -6.61 -0.59 6.63
CA ALA A 85 -8.05 -0.38 6.50
C ALA A 85 -8.46 1.10 6.33
N PRO A 86 -7.92 2.06 7.12
CA PRO A 86 -8.23 3.47 6.92
C PRO A 86 -7.74 4.01 5.58
N LEU A 87 -6.61 3.50 5.08
CA LEU A 87 -6.03 3.90 3.78
C LEU A 87 -6.89 3.39 2.62
N ALA A 88 -7.33 2.13 2.67
CA ALA A 88 -8.23 1.57 1.67
C ALA A 88 -9.57 2.35 1.62
N GLU A 89 -10.18 2.62 2.78
CA GLU A 89 -11.41 3.41 2.87
C GLU A 89 -11.22 4.84 2.32
N ALA A 90 -10.13 5.51 2.69
CA ALA A 90 -9.83 6.86 2.22
C ALA A 90 -9.58 6.89 0.71
N THR A 91 -8.89 5.89 0.15
CA THR A 91 -8.61 5.77 -1.29
C THR A 91 -9.91 5.68 -2.09
N ARG A 92 -10.86 4.82 -1.67
CA ARG A 92 -12.18 4.70 -2.31
C ARG A 92 -12.99 6.00 -2.22
N LYS A 93 -12.85 6.77 -1.13
CA LYS A 93 -13.49 8.09 -0.99
C LYS A 93 -12.87 9.16 -1.90
N LEU A 94 -11.56 9.07 -2.16
CA LEU A 94 -10.83 10.02 -3.02
C LEU A 94 -11.15 9.80 -4.50
N ASP A 95 -11.22 8.54 -4.94
CA ASP A 95 -11.66 8.18 -6.29
C ASP A 95 -12.57 6.93 -6.25
N PRO A 96 -13.91 7.11 -6.28
CA PRO A 96 -14.85 5.99 -6.30
C PRO A 96 -15.03 5.37 -7.70
N THR A 97 -14.33 5.88 -8.73
CA THR A 97 -14.54 5.45 -10.13
C THR A 97 -13.66 4.29 -10.56
N ARG A 98 -12.63 3.95 -9.77
CA ARG A 98 -11.64 2.92 -10.08
C ARG A 98 -11.47 1.94 -8.92
N PRO A 99 -11.24 0.65 -9.21
CA PRO A 99 -10.82 -0.32 -8.21
C PRO A 99 -9.52 0.06 -7.50
N ILE A 100 -9.29 -0.53 -6.33
CA ILE A 100 -8.08 -0.38 -5.53
C ILE A 100 -7.46 -1.74 -5.22
N THR A 101 -6.13 -1.78 -5.13
CA THR A 101 -5.37 -2.98 -4.81
C THR A 101 -4.19 -2.67 -3.89
N CYS A 102 -3.61 -3.73 -3.33
CA CYS A 102 -2.33 -3.74 -2.65
C CYS A 102 -1.58 -4.99 -3.14
N VAL A 103 -0.39 -4.80 -3.72
CA VAL A 103 0.34 -5.94 -4.30
C VAL A 103 0.86 -6.83 -3.17
N ASN A 104 0.40 -8.07 -3.14
CA ASN A 104 0.74 -9.02 -2.08
C ASN A 104 2.13 -9.65 -2.26
N VAL A 105 2.81 -9.92 -1.15
CA VAL A 105 4.11 -10.61 -1.13
C VAL A 105 3.92 -12.13 -1.02
N MET A 106 4.81 -12.91 -1.65
CA MET A 106 4.66 -14.37 -1.80
C MET A 106 4.54 -15.19 -0.49
N PHE A 107 4.92 -14.63 0.66
CA PHE A 107 4.90 -15.31 1.97
C PHE A 107 3.74 -14.90 2.88
N CYS A 108 2.90 -13.94 2.45
CA CYS A 108 1.62 -13.65 3.09
C CYS A 108 0.55 -14.43 2.30
N ASP A 109 0.28 -15.66 2.74
CA ASP A 109 -0.68 -16.54 2.07
C ASP A 109 -2.12 -16.23 2.49
N ALA A 110 -3.09 -16.91 1.87
CA ALA A 110 -4.51 -16.72 2.16
C ALA A 110 -4.93 -17.04 3.62
N HIS A 111 -4.05 -17.65 4.43
CA HIS A 111 -4.32 -17.95 5.83
C HIS A 111 -3.70 -16.94 6.79
N THR A 112 -2.70 -16.20 6.33
CA THR A 112 -1.89 -15.29 7.16
C THR A 112 -2.04 -13.83 6.75
N ASP A 113 -2.49 -13.57 5.52
CA ASP A 113 -2.84 -12.23 5.08
C ASP A 113 -4.10 -11.72 5.80
N THR A 114 -4.04 -10.47 6.25
CA THR A 114 -5.10 -9.85 7.05
C THR A 114 -5.78 -8.67 6.35
N ILE A 115 -5.43 -8.39 5.08
CA ILE A 115 -5.85 -7.16 4.39
C ILE A 115 -6.46 -7.37 3.01
N SER A 116 -6.34 -8.54 2.40
CA SER A 116 -6.77 -8.81 1.03
C SER A 116 -8.27 -8.53 0.81
N ASP A 117 -9.10 -8.76 1.83
CA ASP A 117 -10.55 -8.50 1.80
C ASP A 117 -10.92 -7.00 1.78
N LEU A 118 -9.94 -6.10 1.97
CA LEU A 118 -10.14 -4.66 1.88
C LEU A 118 -10.12 -4.14 0.43
N PHE A 119 -9.58 -4.93 -0.50
CA PHE A 119 -9.29 -4.57 -1.88
C PHE A 119 -10.22 -5.29 -2.88
N ASP A 120 -10.16 -4.89 -4.15
CA ASP A 120 -11.03 -5.40 -5.24
C ASP A 120 -10.44 -6.59 -6.01
#